data_AF-A0AAW2Z1B1-F1
#
_entry.id   AF-A0AAW2Z1B1-F1
#
_cell.length_a   1.000
_cell.length_b   1.000
_cell.length_c   1.000
_cell.angle_alpha   90.00
_cell.angle_beta   90.00
_cell.angle_gamma   90.00
#
_symmetry.space_group_name_H-M   'P 1'
#
loop_
_entity.id
_entity.type
_entity.pdbx_description
1 polymer ?
#
loop_
_entity_poly.entity_id
_entity_poly.type
_entity_poly.pdbx_seq_one_letter_code
_entity_poly.pdbx_strand_id
1 'polypeptide(L)'
;MTAIQNTKGTKQKKNRKAIEEESKKVKLNTSESIINRLRWDSSLPSQDFVIGYLDRFLGIMESTLETHEFSEIPLHRIYYFKYNGQKVWDRDSRVDNISNGAIYSMIVQ
;
A
#
# COMPACT_ATOMS: atom_id res chain seq x y z
N MET A 1 19.71 38.76 -6.23
CA MET A 1 19.74 37.29 -6.40
C MET A 1 20.44 36.69 -5.18
N THR A 2 19.82 35.65 -4.61
CA THR A 2 20.38 34.65 -3.67
C THR A 2 20.56 35.04 -2.19
N ALA A 3 19.72 34.46 -1.32
CA ALA A 3 20.14 33.56 -0.24
C ALA A 3 18.90 33.00 0.50
N ILE A 4 18.68 31.68 0.43
CA ILE A 4 17.71 30.93 1.25
C ILE A 4 18.48 30.30 2.41
N GLN A 5 18.05 30.58 3.64
CA GLN A 5 18.51 29.94 4.88
C GLN A 5 17.30 29.30 5.58
N ASN A 6 17.34 27.98 5.85
CA ASN A 6 16.90 27.37 7.12
C ASN A 6 17.04 25.82 7.07
N THR A 7 18.07 25.25 7.70
CA THR A 7 18.12 24.62 9.05
C THR A 7 17.34 23.30 9.24
N LYS A 8 18.08 22.21 9.04
CA LYS A 8 18.19 20.95 9.82
C LYS A 8 17.09 20.64 10.87
N GLY A 9 16.33 19.56 10.62
CA GLY A 9 15.50 18.87 11.62
C GLY A 9 16.00 17.45 11.89
N THR A 10 16.78 17.27 12.96
CA THR A 10 17.19 15.97 13.52
C THR A 10 16.50 15.77 14.87
N LYS A 11 15.61 14.75 15.00
CA LYS A 11 15.35 13.94 16.21
C LYS A 11 14.04 13.14 16.09
N GLN A 12 14.12 11.92 15.54
CA GLN A 12 13.01 10.94 15.67
C GLN A 12 13.56 9.50 15.61
N LYS A 13 14.58 9.20 16.43
CA LYS A 13 15.24 7.88 16.43
C LYS A 13 15.26 7.15 17.78
N LYS A 14 14.67 7.74 18.83
CA LYS A 14 14.77 7.20 20.20
C LYS A 14 13.49 6.57 20.78
N ASN A 15 12.35 6.62 20.09
CA ASN A 15 11.08 6.09 20.62
C ASN A 15 10.58 4.79 19.96
N ARG A 16 11.36 4.21 19.01
CA ARG A 16 10.93 3.03 18.23
C ARG A 16 11.17 1.68 18.92
N LYS A 17 12.03 1.64 19.95
CA LYS A 17 12.56 0.38 20.49
C LYS A 17 11.72 -0.26 21.59
N ALA A 18 10.77 0.47 22.19
CA ALA A 18 9.98 -0.02 23.33
C ALA A 18 8.55 -0.49 22.96
N ILE A 19 8.10 -0.29 21.72
CA ILE A 19 6.78 -0.75 21.24
C ILE A 19 6.90 -2.11 20.51
N GLU A 20 8.12 -2.61 20.33
CA GLU A 20 8.40 -3.72 19.42
C GLU A 20 8.32 -5.13 20.05
N GLU A 21 8.11 -5.26 21.37
CA GLU A 21 8.17 -6.56 22.06
C GLU A 21 6.82 -7.25 22.36
N GLU A 22 5.64 -6.62 22.24
CA GLU A 22 4.40 -7.26 22.72
C GLU A 22 3.30 -7.56 21.68
N SER A 23 3.51 -7.21 20.40
CA SER A 23 2.64 -7.72 19.34
C SER A 23 3.42 -8.74 18.52
N LYS A 24 3.04 -10.02 18.58
CA LYS A 24 3.34 -10.95 17.47
C LYS A 24 2.80 -10.28 16.22
N LYS A 25 3.64 -9.54 15.48
CA LYS A 25 3.23 -8.74 14.32
C LYS A 25 2.49 -9.68 13.40
N VAL A 26 1.17 -9.51 13.32
CA VAL A 26 0.34 -10.20 12.35
C VAL A 26 1.03 -10.00 11.01
N LYS A 27 1.38 -11.11 10.36
CA LYS A 27 2.08 -11.06 9.08
C LYS A 27 1.17 -10.30 8.13
N LEU A 28 1.70 -9.23 7.54
CA LEU A 28 1.01 -8.50 6.49
C LEU A 28 0.83 -9.47 5.33
N ASN A 29 -0.37 -9.55 4.74
CA ASN A 29 -0.57 -10.38 3.57
C ASN A 29 0.29 -9.88 2.41
N THR A 30 0.72 -10.79 1.55
CA THR A 30 1.57 -10.47 0.39
C THR A 30 0.75 -9.76 -0.68
N SER A 31 1.42 -8.96 -1.53
CA SER A 31 0.75 -8.34 -2.69
C SER A 31 0.05 -9.38 -3.56
N GLU A 32 0.65 -10.56 -3.75
CA GLU A 32 0.05 -11.69 -4.47
C GLU A 32 -1.27 -12.17 -3.85
N SER A 33 -1.32 -12.34 -2.52
CA SER A 33 -2.54 -12.75 -1.83
C SER A 33 -3.63 -11.70 -1.98
N ILE A 34 -3.27 -10.42 -1.92
CA ILE A 34 -4.19 -9.30 -2.14
C ILE A 34 -4.72 -9.28 -3.57
N ILE A 35 -3.86 -9.46 -4.57
CA ILE A 35 -4.28 -9.51 -5.98
C ILE A 35 -5.26 -10.65 -6.20
N ASN A 36 -4.97 -11.83 -5.66
CA ASN A 36 -5.88 -12.97 -5.75
C ASN A 36 -7.22 -12.65 -5.09
N ARG A 37 -7.22 -11.98 -3.93
CA ARG A 37 -8.46 -11.57 -3.28
C ARG A 37 -9.27 -10.60 -4.17
N LEU A 38 -8.62 -9.57 -4.72
CA LEU A 38 -9.28 -8.56 -5.55
C LEU A 38 -9.77 -9.10 -6.90
N ARG A 39 -9.10 -10.11 -7.47
CA ARG A 39 -9.49 -10.73 -8.74
C ARG A 39 -10.68 -11.68 -8.61
N TRP A 40 -10.79 -12.39 -7.49
CA TRP A 40 -11.76 -13.48 -7.34
C TRP A 40 -12.96 -13.13 -6.44
N ASP A 41 -12.87 -12.06 -5.65
CA ASP A 41 -13.97 -11.62 -4.81
C ASP A 41 -14.89 -10.66 -5.57
N SER A 42 -16.08 -11.14 -5.93
CA SER A 42 -17.08 -10.35 -6.65
C SER A 42 -17.61 -9.14 -5.87
N SER A 43 -17.40 -9.10 -4.56
CA SER A 43 -17.76 -7.95 -3.71
C SER A 43 -16.75 -6.81 -3.80
N LEU A 44 -15.59 -7.04 -4.44
CA LEU A 44 -14.49 -6.10 -4.60
C LEU A 44 -14.30 -5.81 -6.10
N PRO A 45 -15.10 -4.90 -6.70
CA PRO A 45 -15.00 -4.61 -8.13
C PRO A 45 -13.62 -4.06 -8.47
N SER A 46 -12.85 -4.80 -9.28
CA SER A 46 -11.45 -4.47 -9.60
C SER A 46 -11.26 -3.08 -10.23
N GLN A 47 -12.28 -2.54 -10.89
CA GLN A 47 -12.24 -1.22 -11.53
C GLN A 47 -12.03 -0.07 -10.52
N ASP A 48 -12.50 -0.23 -9.28
CA ASP A 48 -12.37 0.79 -8.23
C ASP A 48 -11.00 0.77 -7.53
N PHE A 49 -10.17 -0.21 -7.88
CA PHE A 49 -8.85 -0.38 -7.28
C PHE A 49 -7.73 0.19 -8.15
N VAL A 50 -6.81 0.86 -7.47
CA VAL A 50 -5.57 1.37 -8.06
C VAL A 50 -4.38 0.70 -7.39
N ILE A 51 -3.41 0.30 -8.20
CA ILE A 51 -2.16 -0.32 -7.75
C ILE A 51 -1.05 0.72 -7.80
N GLY A 52 -0.35 0.90 -6.69
CA GLY A 52 0.91 1.63 -6.63
C GLY A 52 2.09 0.67 -6.78
N TYR A 53 2.87 0.83 -7.84
CA TYR A 53 4.05 -0.01 -8.09
C TYR A 53 5.30 0.82 -8.36
N LEU A 54 6.46 0.25 -8.05
CA LEU A 54 7.76 0.89 -8.27
C LEU A 54 8.25 0.62 -9.71
N ASP A 55 8.23 1.65 -10.54
CA ASP A 55 8.91 1.66 -11.83
C ASP A 55 10.43 1.84 -11.66
N ARG A 56 11.19 1.28 -12.62
CA ARG A 56 12.65 1.29 -12.60
C ARG A 56 13.28 2.67 -12.80
N PHE A 57 12.56 3.63 -13.39
CA PHE A 57 13.09 4.95 -13.70
C PHE A 57 12.22 6.07 -13.13
N LEU A 58 10.90 5.89 -13.12
CA LEU A 58 9.95 6.96 -12.77
C LEU A 58 9.58 6.98 -11.28
N GLY A 59 9.96 5.95 -10.52
CA GLY A 59 9.56 5.82 -9.11
C GLY A 59 8.18 5.19 -8.98
N ILE A 60 7.37 5.62 -8.01
CA ILE A 60 6.04 5.05 -7.80
C ILE A 60 5.08 5.52 -8.90
N MET A 61 4.51 4.55 -9.61
CA MET A 61 3.50 4.74 -10.64
C MET A 61 2.17 4.13 -10.16
N GLU A 62 1.07 4.66 -10.68
CA GLU A 62 -0.28 4.19 -10.39
C GLU A 62 -0.97 3.71 -11.66
N SER A 63 -1.68 2.59 -11.58
CA SER A 63 -2.55 2.08 -12.63
C SER A 63 -3.80 1.44 -12.03
N THR A 64 -4.91 1.41 -12.76
CA THR A 64 -6.08 0.65 -12.30
C THR A 64 -5.76 -0.84 -12.30
N LEU A 65 -6.38 -1.60 -11.39
CA LEU A 65 -6.18 -3.04 -11.28
C LEU A 65 -6.65 -3.77 -12.55
N GLU A 66 -7.69 -3.26 -13.21
CA GLU A 66 -8.24 -3.80 -14.45
C GLU A 66 -7.24 -3.73 -15.62
N THR A 67 -6.54 -2.61 -15.78
CA THR A 67 -5.60 -2.43 -16.89
C THR A 67 -4.17 -2.85 -16.54
N HIS A 68 -3.92 -3.33 -15.32
CA HIS A 68 -2.58 -3.64 -14.87
C HIS A 68 -2.11 -5.02 -15.36
N GLU A 69 -1.03 -5.05 -16.13
CA GLU A 69 -0.39 -6.26 -16.60
C GLU A 69 0.70 -6.76 -15.63
N PHE A 70 0.33 -7.72 -14.79
CA PHE A 70 1.22 -8.33 -13.80
C PHE A 70 2.35 -9.18 -14.41
N SER A 71 2.31 -9.45 -15.72
CA SER A 71 3.40 -10.10 -16.46
C SER A 71 4.62 -9.20 -16.62
N GLU A 72 4.41 -7.88 -16.73
CA GLU A 72 5.49 -6.91 -16.97
C GLU A 72 6.05 -6.33 -15.67
N ILE A 73 5.20 -6.22 -14.64
CA ILE A 73 5.55 -5.64 -13.34
C ILE A 73 5.67 -6.75 -12.29
N PRO A 74 6.88 -7.06 -11.80
CA PRO A 74 7.05 -8.05 -10.74
C PRO A 74 6.26 -7.73 -9.47
N LEU A 75 5.61 -8.73 -8.88
CA LEU A 75 4.73 -8.57 -7.71
C LEU A 75 5.40 -7.92 -6.49
N HIS A 76 6.72 -8.12 -6.32
CA HIS A 76 7.50 -7.52 -5.23
C HIS A 76 7.67 -6.00 -5.38
N ARG A 77 7.38 -5.45 -6.56
CA ARG A 77 7.37 -4.01 -6.84
C ARG A 77 6.04 -3.36 -6.56
N ILE A 78 5.02 -4.11 -6.14
CA ILE A 78 3.76 -3.54 -5.69
C ILE A 78 3.93 -3.06 -4.24
N TYR A 79 3.55 -1.82 -3.98
CA TYR A 79 3.70 -1.16 -2.69
C TYR A 79 2.37 -0.94 -1.97
N TYR A 80 1.32 -0.58 -2.70
CA TYR A 80 0.01 -0.35 -2.11
C TYR A 80 -1.13 -0.63 -3.09
N PHE A 81 -2.31 -0.84 -2.52
CA PHE A 81 -3.59 -0.80 -3.23
C PHE A 81 -4.44 0.33 -2.65
N LYS A 82 -5.10 1.07 -3.53
CA LYS A 82 -6.08 2.09 -3.16
C LYS A 82 -7.47 1.65 -3.59
N TYR A 83 -8.45 2.05 -2.80
CA TYR A 83 -9.87 2.03 -3.14
C TYR A 83 -10.42 3.45 -2.94
N ASN A 84 -11.08 4.02 -3.95
CA ASN A 84 -11.62 5.39 -3.90
C ASN A 84 -10.61 6.44 -3.36
N GLY A 85 -9.35 6.34 -3.79
CA GLY A 85 -8.26 7.24 -3.39
C GLY A 85 -7.62 6.96 -2.02
N GLN A 86 -8.18 6.06 -1.21
CA GLN A 86 -7.64 5.69 0.10
C GLN A 86 -6.80 4.42 0.01
N LYS A 87 -5.64 4.39 0.66
CA LYS A 87 -4.80 3.19 0.73
C LYS A 87 -5.43 2.15 1.65
N VAL A 88 -5.86 1.05 1.07
CA VAL A 88 -6.53 -0.06 1.77
C VAL A 88 -5.60 -1.25 2.01
N TRP A 89 -4.49 -1.28 1.31
CA TRP A 89 -3.35 -2.13 1.66
C TRP A 89 -2.06 -1.36 1.34
N ASP A 90 -1.11 -1.32 2.28
CA ASP A 90 0.15 -0.61 2.12
C ASP A 90 1.24 -1.31 2.92
N ARG A 91 2.31 -1.72 2.22
CA ARG A 91 3.43 -2.46 2.81
C ARG A 91 4.28 -1.63 3.78
N ASP A 92 4.41 -0.32 3.54
CA ASP A 92 5.29 0.55 4.32
C ASP A 92 4.60 0.98 5.62
N SER A 93 3.32 1.33 5.54
CA SER A 93 2.51 1.65 6.72
C SER A 93 1.92 0.40 7.40
N ARG A 94 2.11 -0.79 6.82
CA ARG A 94 1.55 -2.07 7.28
C ARG A 94 0.03 -2.04 7.46
N VAL A 95 -0.66 -1.39 6.53
CA VAL A 95 -2.12 -1.38 6.47
C VAL A 95 -2.59 -2.57 5.64
N ASP A 96 -3.61 -3.29 6.13
CA ASP A 96 -4.21 -4.43 5.44
C ASP A 96 -5.70 -4.52 5.74
N ASN A 97 -6.46 -3.60 5.15
CA ASN A 97 -7.92 -3.55 5.27
C ASN A 97 -8.63 -4.59 4.39
N ILE A 98 -7.90 -5.17 3.42
CA ILE A 98 -8.45 -6.16 2.51
C ILE A 98 -8.53 -7.51 3.19
N SER A 99 -7.42 -8.01 3.76
CA SER A 99 -7.40 -9.34 4.36
C SER A 99 -8.08 -9.41 5.72
N ASN A 100 -8.17 -8.29 6.46
CA ASN A 100 -8.91 -8.24 7.72
C ASN A 100 -10.42 -7.98 7.53
N GLY A 101 -10.88 -7.78 6.28
CA GLY A 101 -12.28 -7.53 5.94
C GLY A 101 -12.80 -6.11 6.22
N ALA A 102 -11.97 -5.19 6.73
CA ALA A 102 -12.39 -3.81 6.94
C ALA A 102 -12.83 -3.11 5.64
N ILE A 103 -12.32 -3.56 4.49
CA ILE A 103 -12.68 -3.05 3.17
C ILE A 103 -14.19 -3.14 2.87
N TYR A 104 -14.89 -4.15 3.37
CA TYR A 104 -16.34 -4.29 3.09
C TYR A 104 -17.15 -3.17 3.73
N SER A 105 -16.70 -2.65 4.88
CA SER A 105 -17.34 -1.49 5.50
C SER A 105 -17.12 -0.19 4.74
N MET A 106 -16.13 -0.14 3.84
CA MET A 106 -15.82 1.02 2.99
C MET A 106 -16.58 1.01 1.66
N ILE A 107 -17.03 -0.17 1.21
CA ILE A 107 -17.76 -0.37 -0.05
C ILE A 107 -19.26 -0.17 0.15
N VAL A 108 -19.79 -0.49 1.33
CA VAL A 108 -21.24 -0.46 1.63
C VAL A 108 -21.70 0.91 2.16
N GLN A 109 -20.90 1.98 1.97
CA GLN A 109 -21.28 3.36 2.32
C GLN A 109 -21.94 4.08 1.14
#